data_AF-A0A1I4ERP5-F1
#
_entry.id   AF-A0A1I4ERP5-F1
#
_cell.length_a   1.000
_cell.length_b   1.000
_cell.length_c   1.000
_cell.angle_alpha   90.00
_cell.angle_beta   90.00
_cell.angle_gamma   90.00
#
_symmetry.space_group_name_H-M   'P 1'
#
loop_
_entity.id
_entity.type
_entity.pdbx_description
1 polymer ?
#
loop_
_entity_poly.entity_id
_entity_poly.type
_entity_poly.pdbx_seq_one_letter_code
_entity_poly.pdbx_strand_id
1 'polypeptide(L)'
;MQFFKRIVIIAKNNGWITADPFANYKIRIKKVGRGYLTQQEIYIIMKKKFSTERLERVRDIFIFSCFTGLAYIDVKNLCKSNIRTSFDEKLWIMGKGEKTGVNFNIPLLDIPKQILDKYDSTLPDDKVLPVLSNQKMNGYLKEIGVICGIDKELTFHLARHTFATFTLTKGVSIESVSKMLEHTNINIIMRCHEDKLNLRGGLISSLDENQSYDNE
;
A
#
# COMPACT_ATOMS: atom_id res chain seq x y z
N MET A 1 -20.92 14.53 6.28
CA MET A 1 -21.02 15.96 5.88
C MET A 1 -20.46 16.32 4.52
N GLN A 2 -19.37 15.72 4.01
CA GLN A 2 -18.84 16.09 2.68
C GLN A 2 -19.81 15.77 1.53
N PHE A 3 -20.42 14.59 1.56
CA PHE A 3 -21.42 14.19 0.57
C PHE A 3 -22.63 15.13 0.57
N PHE A 4 -23.14 15.47 1.75
CA PHE A 4 -24.26 16.39 1.89
C PHE A 4 -23.92 17.80 1.39
N LYS A 5 -22.74 18.33 1.71
CA LYS A 5 -22.25 19.60 1.15
C LYS A 5 -22.14 19.55 -0.38
N ARG A 6 -21.69 18.41 -0.95
CA ARG A 6 -21.63 18.23 -2.41
C ARG A 6 -23.02 18.26 -3.05
N ILE A 7 -24.02 17.60 -2.44
CA ILE A 7 -25.41 17.66 -2.90
C ILE A 7 -25.94 19.09 -2.87
N VAL A 8 -25.70 19.83 -1.78
CA VAL A 8 -26.12 21.23 -1.66
C VAL A 8 -25.46 22.13 -2.70
N ILE A 9 -24.18 21.93 -2.98
CA ILE A 9 -23.49 22.65 -4.07
C ILE A 9 -24.12 22.33 -5.43
N ILE A 10 -24.44 21.05 -5.70
CA ILE A 10 -25.13 20.65 -6.95
C ILE A 10 -26.50 21.32 -7.03
N ALA A 11 -27.28 21.31 -5.94
CA ALA A 11 -28.59 21.94 -5.89
C ALA A 11 -28.52 23.46 -6.13
N LYS A 12 -27.50 24.13 -5.59
CA LYS A 12 -27.26 25.55 -5.83
C LYS A 12 -26.88 25.83 -7.29
N ASN A 13 -25.96 25.03 -7.84
CA ASN A 13 -25.51 25.19 -9.22
C ASN A 13 -26.63 24.93 -10.24
N ASN A 14 -27.57 24.05 -9.90
CA ASN A 14 -28.78 23.78 -10.68
C ASN A 14 -29.90 24.80 -10.43
N GLY A 15 -29.72 25.77 -9.54
CA GLY A 15 -30.71 26.80 -9.20
C GLY A 15 -31.87 26.31 -8.33
N TRP A 16 -31.84 25.09 -7.80
CA TRP A 16 -32.89 24.55 -6.91
C TRP A 16 -32.89 25.22 -5.53
N ILE A 17 -31.75 25.77 -5.13
CA ILE A 17 -31.62 26.58 -3.92
C ILE A 17 -30.82 27.85 -4.24
N THR A 18 -31.20 28.94 -3.60
CA THR A 18 -30.62 30.27 -3.87
C THR A 18 -29.34 30.52 -3.05
N ALA A 19 -29.23 29.90 -1.87
CA ALA A 19 -28.11 30.08 -0.95
C ALA A 19 -27.50 28.74 -0.52
N ASP A 20 -26.18 28.72 -0.32
CA ASP A 20 -25.47 27.55 0.22
C ASP A 20 -25.46 27.62 1.76
N PRO A 21 -26.25 26.81 2.49
CA PRO A 21 -26.22 26.76 3.96
C PRO A 21 -24.86 26.34 4.54
N PHE A 22 -23.96 25.79 3.72
CA PHE A 22 -22.60 25.39 4.11
C PHE A 22 -21.52 26.36 3.66
N ALA A 23 -21.88 27.54 3.15
CA ALA A 23 -20.92 28.53 2.64
C ALA A 23 -19.84 28.85 3.69
N ASN A 24 -20.24 29.04 4.95
CA ASN A 24 -19.34 29.36 6.06
C ASN A 24 -18.88 28.13 6.84
N TYR A 25 -19.38 26.93 6.51
CA TYR A 25 -19.01 25.70 7.20
C TYR A 25 -17.79 25.04 6.54
N LYS A 26 -16.65 25.11 7.22
CA LYS A 26 -15.40 24.46 6.81
C LYS A 26 -15.29 23.07 7.46
N ILE A 27 -15.42 22.02 6.66
CA ILE A 27 -15.22 20.64 7.11
C ILE A 27 -13.73 20.44 7.39
N ARG A 28 -13.37 20.35 8.66
CA ARG A 28 -12.00 19.99 9.08
C ARG A 28 -11.86 18.47 8.99
N ILE A 29 -11.13 17.99 7.98
CA ILE A 29 -10.76 16.58 7.88
C ILE A 29 -9.51 16.40 8.73
N LYS A 30 -9.62 15.70 9.86
CA LYS A 30 -8.43 15.24 10.58
C LYS A 30 -7.74 14.21 9.70
N LYS A 31 -6.62 14.59 9.10
CA LYS A 31 -5.82 13.70 8.27
C LYS A 31 -5.13 12.69 9.19
N VAL A 32 -5.62 11.45 9.22
CA VAL A 32 -4.96 10.36 9.95
C VAL A 32 -3.83 9.81 9.07
N GLY A 33 -2.59 9.89 9.54
CA GLY A 33 -1.47 9.20 8.91
C GLY A 33 -1.63 7.71 9.13
N ARG A 34 -1.73 6.91 8.07
CA ARG A 34 -1.89 5.45 8.17
C ARG A 34 -0.55 4.70 8.31
N GLY A 35 0.57 5.42 8.22
CA GLY A 35 1.91 4.86 8.36
C GLY A 35 2.30 3.91 7.23
N TYR A 36 3.38 3.16 7.47
CA TYR A 36 3.90 2.09 6.61
C TYR A 36 4.50 1.00 7.50
N LEU A 37 4.74 -0.19 6.94
CA LEU A 37 5.42 -1.27 7.66
C LEU A 37 6.94 -1.12 7.60
N THR A 38 7.61 -1.30 8.73
CA THR A 38 9.07 -1.40 8.79
C THR A 38 9.54 -2.72 8.20
N GLN A 39 10.82 -2.80 7.84
CA GLN A 39 11.39 -4.04 7.31
C GLN A 39 11.31 -5.19 8.32
N GLN A 40 11.42 -4.88 9.62
CA GLN A 40 11.27 -5.85 10.71
C GLN A 40 9.83 -6.37 10.78
N GLU A 41 8.82 -5.50 10.71
CA GLU A 41 7.41 -5.90 10.71
C GLU A 41 7.06 -6.79 9.50
N ILE A 42 7.53 -6.42 8.30
CA ILE A 42 7.37 -7.25 7.09
C ILE A 42 7.99 -8.64 7.31
N TYR A 43 9.19 -8.70 7.88
CA TYR A 43 9.88 -9.95 8.15
C TYR A 43 9.15 -10.82 9.17
N ILE A 44 8.61 -10.22 10.24
CA ILE A 44 7.80 -10.91 11.25
C ILE A 44 6.57 -11.55 10.57
N ILE A 45 5.82 -10.77 9.78
CA ILE A 45 4.64 -11.29 9.05
C ILE A 45 5.06 -12.42 8.12
N MET A 46 6.11 -12.21 7.32
CA MET A 46 6.57 -13.16 6.30
C MET A 46 7.03 -14.50 6.91
N LYS A 47 7.74 -14.46 8.04
CA LYS A 47 8.24 -15.68 8.71
C LYS A 47 7.25 -16.34 9.66
N LYS A 48 6.13 -15.69 9.99
CA LYS A 48 5.12 -16.26 10.87
C LYS A 48 4.54 -17.53 10.25
N LYS A 49 4.65 -18.64 10.98
CA LYS A 49 3.95 -19.88 10.65
C LYS A 49 2.51 -19.78 11.17
N PHE A 50 1.54 -20.04 10.30
CA PHE A 50 0.13 -20.09 10.69
C PHE A 50 -0.34 -21.54 10.69
N SER A 51 -1.24 -21.87 11.62
CA SER A 51 -1.86 -23.20 11.68
C SER A 51 -2.83 -23.46 10.53
N THR A 52 -3.34 -22.39 9.90
CA THR A 52 -4.41 -22.46 8.91
C THR A 52 -3.92 -21.97 7.56
N GLU A 53 -4.08 -22.80 6.52
CA GLU A 53 -3.68 -22.49 5.14
C GLU A 53 -4.32 -21.17 4.62
N ARG A 54 -5.52 -20.84 5.11
CA ARG A 54 -6.22 -19.58 4.76
C ARG A 54 -5.44 -18.34 5.20
N LEU A 55 -4.85 -18.35 6.39
CA LEU A 55 -4.04 -17.24 6.89
C LEU A 55 -2.71 -17.14 6.18
N GLU A 56 -2.07 -18.29 5.90
CA GLU A 56 -0.85 -18.31 5.08
C GLU A 56 -1.08 -17.71 3.71
N ARG A 57 -2.20 -18.07 3.08
CA ARG A 57 -2.60 -17.51 1.79
C ARG A 57 -2.79 -16.00 1.83
N VAL A 58 -3.47 -15.48 2.85
CA VAL A 58 -3.64 -14.03 3.00
C VAL A 58 -2.31 -13.33 3.30
N ARG A 59 -1.45 -13.93 4.13
CA ARG A 59 -0.07 -13.46 4.39
C ARG A 59 0.69 -13.34 3.07
N ASP A 60 0.71 -14.40 2.27
CA ASP A 60 1.50 -14.44 1.02
C ASP A 60 1.03 -13.37 0.04
N ILE A 61 -0.28 -13.21 -0.16
CA ILE A 61 -0.84 -12.17 -1.04
C ILE A 61 -0.54 -10.76 -0.50
N PHE A 62 -0.59 -10.57 0.82
CA PHE A 62 -0.26 -9.28 1.44
C PHE A 62 1.20 -8.91 1.29
N ILE A 63 2.11 -9.86 1.52
CA ILE A 63 3.54 -9.69 1.31
C ILE A 63 3.82 -9.40 -0.17
N PHE A 64 3.19 -10.12 -1.09
CA PHE A 64 3.26 -9.83 -2.51
C PHE A 64 2.88 -8.37 -2.82
N SER A 65 1.79 -7.87 -2.24
CA SER A 65 1.37 -6.47 -2.38
C SER A 65 2.37 -5.48 -1.74
N CYS A 66 3.04 -5.84 -0.63
CA CYS A 66 4.08 -5.00 -0.02
C CYS A 66 5.33 -4.85 -0.90
N PHE A 67 5.63 -5.85 -1.75
CA PHE A 67 6.78 -5.84 -2.66
C PHE A 67 6.46 -5.39 -4.10
N THR A 68 5.18 -5.27 -4.45
CA THR A 68 4.75 -4.84 -5.80
C THR A 68 3.97 -3.52 -5.78
N GLY A 69 3.38 -3.15 -4.64
CA GLY A 69 2.55 -1.95 -4.52
C GLY A 69 1.19 -2.02 -5.23
N LEU A 70 0.83 -3.17 -5.80
CA LEU A 70 -0.45 -3.35 -6.49
C LEU A 70 -1.65 -3.25 -5.53
N ALA A 71 -2.76 -2.66 -6.00
CA ALA A 71 -3.97 -2.60 -5.19
C ALA A 71 -4.67 -3.95 -5.18
N TYR A 72 -5.54 -4.16 -4.20
CA TYR A 72 -6.31 -5.41 -4.06
C TYR A 72 -6.95 -5.87 -5.38
N ILE A 73 -7.57 -4.94 -6.11
CA ILE A 73 -8.28 -5.27 -7.36
C ILE A 73 -7.34 -5.72 -8.46
N ASP A 74 -6.17 -5.09 -8.58
CA ASP A 74 -5.17 -5.44 -9.59
C ASP A 74 -4.52 -6.78 -9.26
N VAL A 75 -4.21 -7.03 -7.97
CA VAL A 75 -3.72 -8.34 -7.50
C VAL A 75 -4.75 -9.45 -7.76
N LYS A 76 -6.03 -9.18 -7.51
CA LYS A 76 -7.12 -10.13 -7.79
C LYS A 76 -7.26 -10.44 -9.28
N ASN A 77 -7.08 -9.43 -10.12
CA ASN A 77 -7.25 -9.55 -11.55
C ASN A 77 -5.99 -10.03 -12.28
N LEU A 78 -4.85 -10.13 -11.60
CA LEU A 78 -3.57 -10.48 -12.19
C LEU A 78 -3.56 -11.89 -12.82
N CYS A 79 -3.11 -11.96 -14.08
CA CYS A 79 -3.04 -13.20 -14.85
C CYS A 79 -1.61 -13.52 -15.31
N LYS A 80 -1.36 -14.76 -15.74
CA LYS A 80 -0.04 -15.23 -16.22
C LYS A 80 0.47 -14.36 -17.39
N SER A 81 -0.43 -13.88 -18.25
CA SER A 81 -0.12 -12.99 -19.37
C SER A 81 0.38 -11.59 -18.97
N ASN A 82 0.20 -11.19 -17.71
CA ASN A 82 0.75 -9.96 -17.15
C ASN A 82 2.20 -10.11 -16.70
N ILE A 83 2.69 -11.34 -16.51
CA ILE A 83 4.08 -11.61 -16.15
C ILE A 83 4.88 -11.78 -17.44
N ARG A 84 5.82 -10.87 -17.68
CA ARG A 84 6.57 -10.83 -18.94
C ARG A 84 8.06 -10.61 -18.68
N THR A 85 8.89 -11.28 -19.46
CA THR A 85 10.32 -10.99 -19.51
C THR A 85 10.52 -9.72 -20.34
N SER A 86 11.25 -8.73 -19.79
CA SER A 86 11.61 -7.52 -20.53
C SER A 86 13.00 -7.67 -21.18
N PHE A 87 13.47 -6.61 -21.84
CA PHE A 87 14.75 -6.58 -22.57
C PHE A 87 15.97 -6.80 -21.67
N ASP A 88 15.81 -6.60 -20.36
CA ASP A 88 16.85 -6.81 -19.35
C ASP A 88 16.91 -8.27 -18.83
N GLU A 89 16.21 -9.19 -19.50
CA GLU A 89 16.05 -10.61 -19.12
C GLU A 89 15.43 -10.82 -17.73
N LYS A 90 14.88 -9.75 -17.12
CA LYS A 90 14.19 -9.82 -15.84
C LYS A 90 12.70 -9.97 -16.06
N LEU A 91 12.03 -10.56 -15.07
CA LEU A 91 10.59 -10.66 -15.04
C LEU A 91 9.97 -9.36 -14.54
N TRP A 92 8.91 -8.94 -15.19
CA TRP A 92 8.15 -7.74 -14.86
C TRP A 92 6.66 -8.07 -14.83
N ILE A 93 5.94 -7.37 -13.94
CA ILE A 93 4.49 -7.37 -13.88
C ILE A 93 4.01 -6.15 -14.68
N MET A 94 3.40 -6.42 -15.82
CA MET A 94 2.88 -5.42 -16.75
C MET A 94 1.35 -5.52 -16.85
N GLY A 95 0.67 -4.41 -16.61
CA GLY A 95 -0.78 -4.37 -16.68
C GLY A 95 -1.32 -2.97 -16.77
N LYS A 96 -2.65 -2.89 -16.74
CA LYS A 96 -3.41 -1.65 -16.70
C LYS A 96 -4.23 -1.67 -15.42
N GLY A 97 -4.08 -0.64 -14.60
CA GLY A 97 -4.79 -0.52 -13.33
C GLY A 97 -6.29 -0.50 -13.56
N GLU A 98 -7.03 -1.34 -12.85
CA GLU A 98 -8.48 -1.49 -13.06
C GLU A 98 -9.21 -0.17 -12.76
N LYS A 99 -8.79 0.50 -11.68
CA LYS A 99 -9.46 1.70 -11.17
C LYS A 99 -9.06 2.98 -11.91
N THR A 100 -7.79 3.05 -12.33
CA THR A 100 -7.19 4.28 -12.87
C THR A 100 -7.14 4.26 -14.39
N GLY A 101 -7.15 3.07 -15.00
CA GLY A 101 -6.88 2.89 -16.42
C GLY A 101 -5.44 3.23 -16.82
N VAL A 102 -4.53 3.43 -15.85
CA VAL A 102 -3.13 3.78 -16.11
C VAL A 102 -2.30 2.50 -16.17
N ASN A 103 -1.37 2.42 -17.12
CA ASN A 103 -0.48 1.28 -17.21
C ASN A 103 0.55 1.30 -16.08
N PHE A 104 0.79 0.14 -15.48
CA PHE A 104 1.84 -0.08 -14.50
C PHE A 104 2.86 -1.08 -15.03
N ASN A 105 4.11 -0.88 -14.63
CA ASN A 105 5.18 -1.82 -14.89
C ASN A 105 6.06 -1.91 -13.65
N ILE A 106 6.11 -3.08 -13.03
CA ILE A 106 6.79 -3.31 -11.75
C ILE A 106 7.75 -4.49 -11.91
N PRO A 107 9.04 -4.36 -11.54
CA PRO A 107 9.97 -5.48 -11.61
C PRO A 107 9.56 -6.57 -10.61
N LEU A 108 9.53 -7.82 -11.06
CA LEU A 108 9.20 -8.96 -10.21
C LEU A 108 10.46 -9.40 -9.45
N LEU A 109 10.53 -9.02 -8.17
CA LEU A 109 11.62 -9.38 -7.27
C LEU A 109 11.53 -10.86 -6.82
N ASP A 110 12.59 -11.36 -6.18
CA ASP A 110 12.68 -12.77 -5.78
C ASP A 110 11.57 -13.21 -4.81
N ILE A 111 11.24 -12.38 -3.81
CA ILE A 111 10.20 -12.69 -2.82
C ILE A 111 8.81 -12.84 -3.48
N PRO A 112 8.29 -11.84 -4.24
CA PRO A 112 7.02 -12.01 -4.93
C PRO A 112 7.07 -13.14 -5.97
N LYS A 113 8.21 -13.39 -6.63
CA LYS A 113 8.37 -14.52 -7.55
C LYS A 113 8.17 -15.86 -6.84
N GLN A 114 8.84 -16.09 -5.70
CA GLN A 114 8.66 -17.31 -4.90
C GLN A 114 7.21 -17.52 -4.47
N ILE A 115 6.49 -16.44 -4.18
CA ILE A 115 5.06 -16.50 -3.85
C ILE A 115 4.24 -16.94 -5.08
N LEU A 116 4.53 -16.42 -6.28
CA LEU A 116 3.86 -16.87 -7.50
C LEU A 116 4.15 -18.36 -7.77
N ASP A 117 5.41 -18.77 -7.68
CA ASP A 117 5.85 -20.14 -7.92
C ASP A 117 5.17 -21.13 -6.95
N LYS A 118 4.93 -20.73 -5.70
CA LYS A 118 4.18 -21.52 -4.71
C LYS A 118 2.75 -21.87 -5.16
N TYR A 119 2.11 -21.02 -5.95
CA TYR A 119 0.70 -21.17 -6.35
C TYR A 119 0.51 -21.58 -7.82
N ASP A 120 1.56 -21.64 -8.63
CA ASP A 120 1.47 -21.82 -10.10
C ASP A 120 0.73 -23.09 -10.54
N SER A 121 0.81 -24.17 -9.75
CA SER A 121 0.21 -25.47 -10.03
C SER A 121 -1.18 -25.68 -9.41
N THR A 122 -1.67 -24.75 -8.60
CA THR A 122 -2.84 -24.97 -7.72
C THR A 122 -4.09 -24.18 -8.12
N LEU A 123 -3.99 -23.33 -9.14
CA LEU A 123 -5.05 -22.39 -9.50
C LEU A 123 -5.80 -22.84 -10.75
N PRO A 124 -7.14 -22.93 -10.69
CA PRO A 124 -7.95 -22.91 -11.89
C PRO A 124 -7.90 -21.50 -12.51
N ASP A 125 -7.96 -21.44 -13.85
CA ASP A 125 -7.88 -20.23 -14.68
C ASP A 125 -6.48 -19.62 -14.83
N ASP A 126 -6.35 -18.64 -15.75
CA ASP A 126 -5.13 -17.89 -16.05
C ASP A 126 -4.61 -17.01 -14.89
N LYS A 127 -5.15 -17.16 -13.67
CA LYS A 127 -4.80 -16.36 -12.48
C LYS A 127 -3.47 -16.82 -11.88
N VAL A 128 -2.77 -15.87 -11.24
CA VAL A 128 -1.46 -16.13 -10.61
C VAL A 128 -1.53 -16.23 -9.09
N LEU A 129 -2.62 -15.79 -8.46
CA LEU A 129 -2.78 -15.81 -7.00
C LEU A 129 -4.21 -16.21 -6.58
N PRO A 130 -4.38 -17.01 -5.51
CA PRO A 130 -5.70 -17.42 -4.98
C PRO A 130 -6.35 -16.31 -4.12
N VAL A 131 -6.70 -15.19 -4.73
CA VAL A 131 -7.20 -14.01 -4.01
C VAL A 131 -8.65 -14.19 -3.54
N LEU A 132 -8.88 -14.09 -2.22
CA LEU A 132 -10.21 -14.16 -1.62
C LEU A 132 -11.01 -12.85 -1.83
N SER A 133 -12.28 -12.85 -1.42
CA SER A 133 -13.09 -11.62 -1.44
C SER A 133 -12.48 -10.53 -0.55
N ASN A 134 -12.66 -9.26 -0.92
CA ASN A 134 -12.04 -8.12 -0.23
C ASN A 134 -12.38 -8.11 1.27
N GLN A 135 -13.64 -8.43 1.62
CA GLN A 135 -14.08 -8.53 3.01
C GLN A 135 -13.32 -9.62 3.78
N LYS A 136 -13.17 -10.82 3.20
CA LYS A 136 -12.42 -11.92 3.82
C LYS A 136 -10.94 -11.57 3.96
N MET A 137 -10.34 -11.00 2.91
CA MET A 137 -8.95 -10.54 2.96
C MET A 137 -8.72 -9.55 4.12
N ASN A 138 -9.54 -8.51 4.23
CA ASN A 138 -9.40 -7.52 5.30
C ASN A 138 -9.67 -8.11 6.69
N GLY A 139 -10.62 -9.05 6.82
CA GLY A 139 -10.87 -9.75 8.08
C GLY A 139 -9.64 -10.54 8.54
N TYR A 140 -9.06 -11.35 7.65
CA TYR A 140 -7.87 -12.14 7.96
C TYR A 140 -6.61 -11.29 8.15
N LEU A 141 -6.49 -10.14 7.47
CA LEU A 141 -5.38 -9.21 7.71
C LEU A 141 -5.39 -8.63 9.12
N LYS A 142 -6.58 -8.36 9.68
CA LYS A 142 -6.71 -7.91 11.08
C LYS A 142 -6.24 -9.00 12.03
N GLU A 143 -6.65 -10.24 11.79
CA GLU A 143 -6.22 -11.40 12.57
C GLU A 143 -4.69 -11.60 12.50
N ILE A 144 -4.11 -11.52 11.30
CA ILE A 144 -2.66 -11.59 11.09
C ILE A 144 -1.93 -10.49 11.87
N GLY A 145 -2.45 -9.27 11.85
CA GLY A 145 -1.88 -8.14 12.59
C GLY A 145 -1.80 -8.43 14.09
N VAL A 146 -2.90 -8.90 14.68
CA VAL A 146 -2.96 -9.29 16.10
C VAL A 146 -2.00 -10.44 16.42
N ILE A 147 -1.99 -11.49 15.60
CA ILE A 147 -1.12 -12.66 15.78
C ILE A 147 0.38 -12.32 15.68
N CYS A 148 0.71 -11.30 14.87
CA CYS A 148 2.08 -10.83 14.68
C CYS A 148 2.48 -9.72 15.67
N GLY A 149 1.56 -9.24 16.52
CA GLY A 149 1.83 -8.15 17.45
C GLY A 149 2.08 -6.81 16.75
N ILE A 150 1.36 -6.54 15.66
CA ILE A 150 1.49 -5.31 14.87
C ILE A 150 0.31 -4.39 15.18
N ASP A 151 0.60 -3.23 15.78
CA ASP A 151 -0.41 -2.24 16.18
C ASP A 151 -1.06 -1.50 14.99
N LYS A 152 -0.54 -1.70 13.78
CA LYS A 152 -1.02 -1.05 12.55
C LYS A 152 -2.12 -1.87 11.89
N GLU A 153 -3.14 -1.19 11.38
CA GLU A 153 -4.21 -1.84 10.61
C GLU A 153 -3.68 -2.33 9.25
N LEU A 154 -3.44 -3.63 9.14
CA LEU A 154 -2.98 -4.27 7.90
C LEU A 154 -4.07 -4.17 6.83
N THR A 155 -3.76 -3.44 5.75
CA THR A 155 -4.64 -3.27 4.60
C THR A 155 -3.81 -3.21 3.31
N PHE A 156 -4.40 -3.50 2.16
CA PHE A 156 -3.72 -3.33 0.86
C PHE A 156 -3.27 -1.89 0.60
N HIS A 157 -3.92 -0.91 1.23
CA HIS A 157 -3.47 0.47 1.15
C HIS A 157 -2.18 0.70 1.96
N LEU A 158 -2.06 0.08 3.14
CA LEU A 158 -0.82 0.09 3.94
C LEU A 158 0.31 -0.63 3.19
N ALA A 159 0.03 -1.76 2.55
CA ALA A 159 1.00 -2.48 1.71
C ALA A 159 1.56 -1.59 0.58
N ARG A 160 0.67 -0.84 -0.10
CA ARG A 160 1.07 0.13 -1.14
C ARG A 160 1.97 1.24 -0.61
N HIS A 161 1.65 1.82 0.55
CA HIS A 161 2.52 2.83 1.21
C HIS A 161 3.86 2.26 1.63
N THR A 162 3.85 1.00 2.08
CA THR A 162 5.05 0.26 2.44
C THR A 162 5.96 0.08 1.23
N PHE A 163 5.42 -0.34 0.09
CA PHE A 163 6.17 -0.42 -1.17
C PHE A 163 6.75 0.93 -1.59
N ALA A 164 5.94 1.99 -1.56
CA ALA A 164 6.38 3.34 -1.93
C ALA A 164 7.57 3.78 -1.06
N THR A 165 7.44 3.62 0.26
CA THR A 165 8.47 4.02 1.21
C THR A 165 9.74 3.19 1.04
N PHE A 166 9.59 1.88 0.82
CA PHE A 166 10.72 0.96 0.65
C PHE A 166 11.50 1.27 -0.63
N THR A 167 10.82 1.46 -1.76
CA THR A 167 11.44 1.77 -3.06
C THR A 167 12.15 3.12 -3.04
N LEU A 168 11.55 4.15 -2.45
CA LEU A 168 12.21 5.45 -2.27
C LEU A 168 13.46 5.34 -1.38
N THR A 169 13.39 4.58 -0.29
CA THR A 169 14.54 4.35 0.59
C THR A 169 15.69 3.65 -0.13
N LYS A 170 15.38 2.84 -1.15
CA LYS A 170 16.37 2.17 -2.01
C LYS A 170 16.91 3.08 -3.12
N GLY A 171 16.54 4.36 -3.15
CA GLY A 171 17.05 5.35 -4.10
C GLY A 171 16.33 5.39 -5.44
N VAL A 172 15.16 4.74 -5.57
CA VAL A 172 14.34 4.83 -6.78
C VAL A 172 13.68 6.22 -6.83
N SER A 173 13.67 6.85 -8.00
CA SER A 173 13.11 8.19 -8.17
C SER A 173 11.60 8.21 -7.93
N ILE A 174 11.08 9.32 -7.41
CA ILE A 174 9.66 9.48 -7.07
C ILE A 174 8.79 9.33 -8.32
N GLU A 175 9.26 9.80 -9.48
CA GLU A 175 8.57 9.67 -10.77
C GLU A 175 8.42 8.20 -11.15
N SER A 176 9.48 7.42 -10.98
CA SER A 176 9.48 5.99 -11.24
C SER A 176 8.52 5.26 -10.30
N VAL A 177 8.57 5.57 -8.99
CA VAL A 177 7.65 5.00 -7.99
C VAL A 177 6.20 5.40 -8.27
N SER A 178 5.95 6.65 -8.67
CA SER A 178 4.61 7.14 -9.01
C SER A 178 4.02 6.38 -10.21
N LYS A 179 4.86 6.06 -11.21
CA LYS A 179 4.48 5.26 -12.38
C LYS A 179 4.21 3.80 -12.01
N MET A 180 5.04 3.20 -11.13
CA MET A 180 4.82 1.86 -10.61
C MET A 180 3.52 1.74 -9.81
N LEU A 181 3.16 2.79 -9.08
CA LEU A 181 1.98 2.83 -8.23
C LEU A 181 0.77 3.50 -8.88
N GLU A 182 0.73 3.69 -10.20
CA GLU A 182 -0.41 4.29 -10.91
C GLU A 182 -0.96 5.59 -10.27
N HIS A 183 -0.13 6.31 -9.52
CA HIS A 183 -0.60 7.42 -8.70
C HIS A 183 -0.58 8.68 -9.56
N THR A 184 -1.76 9.29 -9.71
CA THR A 184 -1.89 10.64 -10.29
C THR A 184 -1.50 11.72 -9.28
N ASN A 185 -1.41 11.39 -7.99
CA ASN A 185 -1.17 12.34 -6.91
C ASN A 185 0.07 11.98 -6.09
N ILE A 186 1.20 12.53 -6.52
CA ILE A 186 2.54 12.35 -5.94
C ILE A 186 2.61 12.76 -4.46
N ASN A 187 1.74 13.67 -4.01
CA ASN A 187 1.73 14.18 -2.64
C ASN A 187 1.51 13.10 -1.58
N ILE A 188 0.81 12.01 -1.95
CA ILE A 188 0.58 10.88 -1.04
C ILE A 188 1.90 10.14 -0.76
N ILE A 189 2.72 9.96 -1.80
CA ILE A 189 4.02 9.30 -1.74
C ILE A 189 5.04 10.18 -0.98
N MET A 190 5.10 11.47 -1.33
CA MET A 190 5.99 12.44 -0.69
C MET A 190 5.75 12.53 0.82
N ARG A 191 4.49 12.52 1.25
CA ARG A 191 4.16 12.62 2.66
C ARG A 191 4.63 11.41 3.47
N CYS A 192 4.48 10.20 2.94
CA CYS A 192 5.01 9.00 3.61
C CYS A 192 6.53 9.04 3.74
N HIS A 193 7.22 9.63 2.75
CA HIS A 193 8.66 9.83 2.79
C HIS A 193 9.07 10.90 3.82
N GLU A 194 8.38 12.03 3.87
CA GLU A 194 8.59 13.11 4.85
C GLU A 194 8.35 12.64 6.28
N ASP A 195 7.28 11.87 6.53
CA ASP A 195 7.00 11.30 7.86
C ASP A 195 8.19 10.45 8.36
N LYS A 196 8.84 9.71 7.46
CA LYS A 196 10.05 8.93 7.79
C LYS A 196 11.28 9.80 8.05
N LEU A 197 11.50 10.85 7.24
CA LEU A 197 12.61 11.79 7.45
C LEU A 197 12.46 12.53 8.79
N ASN A 198 11.24 12.95 9.13
CA ASN A 198 10.95 13.63 10.40
C ASN A 198 11.14 12.71 11.61
N LEU A 199 10.74 11.43 11.52
CA LEU A 199 11.05 10.42 12.55
C LEU A 199 12.56 10.22 12.73
N ARG A 200 13.32 10.21 11.62
CA ARG A 200 14.78 10.05 11.66
C ARG A 200 15.48 11.29 12.22
N GLY A 201 15.01 12.49 11.87
CA GLY A 201 15.52 13.75 12.40
C GLY A 201 15.28 13.90 13.91
N GLY A 202 14.10 13.50 14.40
CA GLY A 202 13.79 13.51 15.83
C GLY A 202 14.61 12.50 16.66
N LEU A 203 14.95 11.35 16.08
CA LEU A 203 15.86 10.36 16.69
C LEU A 203 17.30 10.89 16.82
N ILE A 204 17.78 11.63 15.81
CA ILE A 204 19.13 12.21 15.83
C ILE A 204 19.21 13.33 16.89
N SER A 205 18.21 14.21 16.97
CA SER A 205 18.18 15.24 18.02
C SER A 205 18.13 14.66 19.44
N SER A 206 17.44 13.53 19.64
CA SER A 206 17.41 12.84 20.95
C SER A 206 18.71 12.09 21.29
N LEU A 207 19.55 11.79 20.31
CA LEU A 207 20.86 11.17 20.53
C LEU A 207 21.93 12.24 20.87
N ASP A 208 21.82 13.44 20.29
CA ASP A 208 22.71 14.56 20.60
C ASP A 208 22.48 15.15 22.02
N GLU A 209 21.23 15.13 22.53
CA GLU A 209 20.91 15.56 23.92
C GLU A 209 21.42 14.58 25.00
N ASN A 210 21.65 13.31 24.66
CA ASN A 210 22.15 12.30 25.62
C ASN A 210 23.69 12.19 25.67
N GLN A 211 24.42 12.97 24.87
CA GLN A 211 25.88 13.08 24.94
C GLN A 211 26.37 14.32 25.70
N SER A 212 25.47 15.13 26.27
CA SER A 212 25.80 16.37 26.99
C SER A 212 25.82 16.25 28.52
N TYR A 213 25.58 15.06 29.08
CA TYR A 213 25.60 14.81 30.53
C TYR A 213 26.53 13.65 30.89
N ASP A 214 27.82 13.77 30.60
CA ASP A 214 28.88 12.90 31.16
C ASP A 214 30.26 13.58 30.99
N ASN A 215 30.37 14.84 31.43
CA ASN A 215 31.65 15.52 31.63
C ASN A 215 31.49 16.63 32.68
N GLU A 216 31.47 16.23 33.96
CA GLU A 216 32.08 16.97 35.07
C GLU A 216 32.28 16.06 36.28
#